data_AF-A0A9W8MRB8-F1
#
_entry.id   AF-A0A9W8MRB8-F1
#
_cell.length_a   1.000
_cell.length_b   1.000
_cell.length_c   1.000
_cell.angle_alpha   90.00
_cell.angle_beta   90.00
_cell.angle_gamma   90.00
#
_symmetry.space_group_name_H-M   'P 1'
#
loop_
_entity.id
_entity.type
_entity.pdbx_description
1 polymer ?
#
loop_
_entity_poly.entity_id
_entity_poly.type
_entity_poly.pdbx_seq_one_letter_code
_entity_poly.pdbx_strand_id
1 'polypeptide(L)'
;MRTTEEYNPFIAPEEFLMNRIVQRNGAVPPWVEIQSELESAVSSFREILAQSWTRRAVRMLVLAYPPPLLSTLTLDDIKKHRDAEWVQKERAYHERAVQELNGLVRKYNGIAPYAVRRSYYIRDVELERVYKECAEGILVAIRERGSAVDEGVGVGIGRDGGGNGGGGVRDGSARCAAGTNAQLSPTGNGDPLVASLRAIFRRLFGPRV
;
A
#
# COMPACT_ATOMS: atom_id res chain seq x y z
N MET A 1 12.54 -4.90 43.88
CA MET A 1 13.19 -5.67 42.81
C MET A 1 13.67 -4.68 41.76
N ARG A 2 14.99 -4.49 41.62
CA ARG A 2 15.57 -3.63 40.58
C ARG A 2 15.43 -4.34 39.24
N THR A 3 14.79 -3.72 38.26
CA THR A 3 14.63 -4.31 36.93
C THR A 3 16.00 -4.37 36.25
N THR A 4 16.30 -5.47 35.58
CA THR A 4 17.56 -5.73 34.86
C THR A 4 17.94 -4.67 33.83
N GLU A 5 17.01 -3.77 33.48
CA GLU A 5 17.22 -2.62 32.59
C GLU A 5 17.97 -1.45 33.24
N GLU A 6 18.10 -1.40 34.58
CA GLU A 6 18.86 -0.37 35.31
C GLU A 6 20.38 -0.39 35.05
N TYR A 7 20.87 -1.43 34.40
CA TYR A 7 22.29 -1.62 34.13
C TYR A 7 22.55 -1.69 32.62
N ASN A 8 22.01 -0.74 31.86
CA ASN A 8 22.50 -0.48 30.52
C ASN A 8 23.66 0.53 30.60
N PRO A 9 24.94 0.10 30.46
CA PRO A 9 26.10 0.99 30.57
C PRO A 9 26.17 2.04 29.46
N PHE A 10 25.28 1.97 28.46
CA PHE A 10 25.21 2.90 27.32
C PHE A 10 24.10 3.95 27.45
N ILE A 11 23.31 3.95 28.54
CA ILE A 11 22.28 4.96 28.80
C ILE A 11 22.67 5.71 30.06
N ALA A 12 22.70 7.05 30.00
CA ALA A 12 22.97 7.86 31.17
C ALA A 12 21.85 7.66 32.23
N PRO A 13 22.18 7.63 33.54
CA PRO A 13 21.19 7.47 34.61
C PRO A 13 20.03 8.48 34.54
N GLU A 14 20.29 9.68 34.03
CA GLU A 14 19.32 10.76 33.84
C GLU A 14 18.33 10.47 32.69
N GLU A 15 18.82 9.96 31.56
CA GLU A 15 17.98 9.55 30.41
C GLU A 15 17.10 8.36 30.79
N PHE A 16 17.66 7.46 31.59
CA PHE A 16 16.93 6.33 32.15
C PHE A 16 15.82 6.76 33.11
N LEU A 17 16.11 7.67 34.04
CA LEU A 17 15.11 8.19 34.98
C LEU A 17 14.01 8.97 34.24
N MET A 18 14.37 9.79 33.25
CA MET A 18 13.42 10.51 32.40
C MET A 18 12.50 9.56 31.64
N ASN A 19 13.07 8.56 30.93
CA ASN A 19 12.31 7.55 30.20
C ASN A 19 11.37 6.78 31.14
N ARG A 20 11.83 6.48 32.35
CA ARG A 20 11.02 5.80 33.37
C ARG A 20 9.89 6.68 33.89
N ILE A 21 10.09 7.99 34.08
CA ILE A 21 9.02 8.92 34.49
C ILE A 21 7.98 9.08 33.36
N VAL A 22 8.43 9.20 32.10
CA VAL A 22 7.57 9.25 30.91
C VAL A 22 6.70 7.99 30.82
N GLN A 23 7.32 6.81 30.96
CA GLN A 23 6.61 5.52 31.02
C GLN A 23 5.65 5.42 32.21
N ARG A 24 6.03 5.92 33.39
CA ARG A 24 5.20 5.86 34.60
C ARG A 24 3.96 6.77 34.52
N ASN A 25 4.05 7.85 33.76
CA ASN A 25 2.93 8.74 33.47
C ASN A 25 2.04 8.24 32.32
N GLY A 26 2.35 7.06 31.74
CA GLY A 26 1.65 6.53 30.57
C GLY A 26 1.86 7.36 29.30
N ALA A 27 2.83 8.28 29.31
CA ALA A 27 3.13 9.13 28.17
C ALA A 27 4.08 8.39 27.23
N VAL A 28 3.79 8.49 25.93
CA VAL A 28 4.64 7.95 24.88
C VAL A 28 5.78 8.95 24.63
N PRO A 29 7.05 8.51 24.45
CA PRO A 29 8.12 9.43 24.11
C PRO A 29 7.75 10.25 22.86
N PRO A 30 8.08 11.55 22.80
CA PRO A 30 7.61 12.43 21.73
C PRO A 30 8.05 11.98 20.33
N TRP A 31 9.18 11.27 20.22
CA TRP A 31 9.66 10.72 18.96
C TRP A 31 8.85 9.53 18.46
N VAL A 32 8.20 8.78 19.35
CA VAL A 32 7.38 7.61 18.98
C VAL A 32 6.05 8.06 18.35
N GLU A 33 5.48 9.20 18.76
CA GLU A 33 4.30 9.76 18.09
C GLU A 33 4.62 10.09 16.62
N ILE A 34 5.71 10.83 16.39
CA ILE A 34 6.17 11.14 15.02
C ILE A 34 6.57 9.87 14.28
N GLN A 35 7.10 8.85 14.97
CA GLN A 35 7.38 7.55 14.37
C GLN A 35 6.11 6.93 13.79
N SER A 36 5.04 6.86 14.59
CA SER A 36 3.78 6.27 14.14
C SER A 36 3.15 7.06 12.98
N GLU A 37 3.24 8.40 13.01
CA GLU A 37 2.80 9.26 11.90
C GLU A 37 3.62 8.98 10.63
N LEU A 38 4.94 8.89 10.75
CA LEU A 38 5.83 8.56 9.63
C LEU A 38 5.53 7.18 9.05
N GLU A 39 5.34 6.16 9.89
CA GLU A 39 5.02 4.79 9.47
C GLU A 39 3.65 4.70 8.77
N SER A 40 2.65 5.40 9.30
CA SER A 40 1.32 5.57 8.70
C SER A 40 1.43 6.22 7.31
N ALA A 41 2.16 7.34 7.22
CA ALA A 41 2.36 8.08 5.98
C ALA A 41 3.10 7.24 4.92
N VAL A 42 4.18 6.55 5.29
CA VAL A 42 4.95 5.67 4.40
C VAL A 42 4.09 4.51 3.90
N SER A 43 3.32 3.88 4.79
CA SER A 43 2.45 2.76 4.42
C SER A 43 1.36 3.20 3.44
N SER A 44 0.71 4.33 3.68
CA SER A 44 -0.31 4.87 2.79
C SER A 44 0.26 5.27 1.41
N PHE A 45 1.44 5.88 1.37
CA PHE A 45 2.13 6.22 0.13
C PHE A 45 2.45 4.97 -0.69
N ARG A 46 3.02 3.94 -0.05
CA ARG A 46 3.37 2.68 -0.70
C ARG A 46 2.14 1.93 -1.21
N GLU A 47 1.07 1.90 -0.43
CA GLU A 47 -0.20 1.31 -0.85
C GLU A 47 -0.74 1.99 -2.11
N ILE A 48 -0.76 3.33 -2.13
CA ILE A 48 -1.22 4.11 -3.28
C ILE A 48 -0.36 3.84 -4.53
N LEU A 49 0.97 3.85 -4.38
CA LEU A 49 1.88 3.53 -5.47
C LEU A 49 1.66 2.13 -6.03
N ALA A 50 1.51 1.14 -5.15
CA ALA A 50 1.29 -0.25 -5.54
C ALA A 50 -0.04 -0.40 -6.28
N GLN A 51 -1.11 0.22 -5.78
CA GLN A 51 -2.42 0.21 -6.44
C GLN A 51 -2.42 0.91 -7.80
N SER A 52 -1.74 2.05 -7.93
CA SER A 52 -1.67 2.78 -9.21
C SER A 52 -0.89 1.98 -10.25
N TRP A 53 0.25 1.42 -9.86
CA TRP A 53 1.08 0.60 -10.73
C TRP A 53 0.39 -0.70 -11.14
N THR A 54 -0.13 -1.49 -10.20
CA THR A 54 -0.83 -2.76 -10.50
C THR A 54 -1.97 -2.55 -11.48
N ARG A 55 -2.80 -1.52 -11.29
CA ARG A 55 -3.90 -1.20 -12.20
C ARG A 55 -3.43 -0.79 -13.58
N ARG A 56 -2.34 0.00 -13.68
CA ARG A 56 -1.75 0.41 -14.95
C ARG A 56 -1.15 -0.80 -15.67
N ALA A 57 -0.31 -1.58 -15.00
CA ALA A 57 0.37 -2.73 -15.56
C ALA A 57 -0.62 -3.79 -16.06
N VAL A 58 -1.62 -4.16 -15.25
CA VAL A 58 -2.66 -5.13 -15.68
C VAL A 58 -3.39 -4.61 -16.92
N ARG A 59 -3.76 -3.33 -16.96
CA ARG A 59 -4.41 -2.75 -18.15
C ARG A 59 -3.49 -2.79 -19.37
N MET A 60 -2.22 -2.41 -19.23
CA MET A 60 -1.28 -2.39 -20.34
C MET A 60 -1.01 -3.80 -20.87
N LEU A 61 -0.83 -4.77 -19.99
CA LEU A 61 -0.58 -6.17 -20.36
C LEU A 61 -1.81 -6.80 -21.04
N VAL A 62 -3.02 -6.54 -20.54
CA VAL A 62 -4.26 -7.01 -21.19
C VAL A 62 -4.48 -6.36 -22.56
N LEU A 63 -4.07 -5.10 -22.74
CA LEU A 63 -4.18 -4.42 -24.04
C LEU A 63 -3.09 -4.86 -25.04
N ALA A 64 -1.89 -5.18 -24.56
CA ALA A 64 -0.75 -5.54 -25.40
C ALA A 64 -0.78 -7.00 -25.86
N TYR A 65 -1.34 -7.91 -25.05
CA TYR A 65 -1.32 -9.34 -25.33
C TYR A 65 -2.74 -9.89 -25.54
N PRO A 66 -2.97 -10.69 -26.60
CA PRO A 66 -4.25 -11.37 -26.78
C PRO A 66 -4.48 -12.41 -25.66
N PRO A 67 -5.75 -12.72 -25.32
CA PRO A 67 -6.11 -13.54 -24.16
C PRO A 67 -5.36 -14.87 -23.96
N PRO A 68 -5.06 -15.69 -25.00
CA PRO A 68 -4.39 -16.98 -24.79
C PRO A 68 -2.91 -16.85 -24.38
N LEU A 69 -2.26 -15.72 -24.64
CA LEU A 69 -0.85 -15.51 -24.28
C LEU A 69 -0.68 -14.99 -22.85
N LEU A 70 -1.76 -14.53 -22.22
CA LEU A 70 -1.73 -14.00 -20.85
C LEU A 70 -1.32 -15.06 -19.82
N SER A 71 -1.69 -16.33 -20.05
CA SER A 71 -1.33 -17.45 -19.17
C SER A 71 0.12 -17.91 -19.31
N THR A 72 0.78 -17.54 -20.42
CA THR A 72 2.19 -17.88 -20.69
C THR A 72 3.19 -16.87 -20.13
N LEU A 73 2.72 -15.71 -19.67
CA LEU A 73 3.60 -14.66 -19.15
C LEU A 73 4.32 -15.13 -17.88
N THR A 74 5.65 -14.95 -17.86
CA THR A 74 6.46 -15.32 -16.70
C THR A 74 6.64 -14.13 -15.76
N LEU A 75 7.04 -14.43 -14.52
CA LEU A 75 7.32 -13.44 -13.49
C LEU A 75 8.44 -12.47 -13.91
N ASP A 76 9.42 -12.97 -14.65
CA ASP A 76 10.56 -12.17 -15.10
C ASP A 76 10.17 -11.15 -16.18
N ASP A 77 9.20 -11.48 -17.02
CA ASP A 77 8.69 -10.56 -18.05
C ASP A 77 7.99 -9.35 -17.41
N ILE A 78 7.21 -9.60 -16.36
CA ILE A 78 6.51 -8.55 -15.62
C ILE A 78 7.51 -7.71 -14.81
N LYS A 79 8.52 -8.34 -14.19
CA LYS A 79 9.58 -7.60 -13.48
C LYS A 79 10.37 -6.68 -14.40
N LYS A 80 10.48 -6.98 -15.70
CA LYS A 80 11.15 -6.11 -16.70
C LYS A 80 10.23 -5.04 -17.27
N HIS A 81 8.92 -5.18 -17.14
CA HIS A 81 7.97 -4.22 -17.67
C HIS A 81 8.11 -2.86 -16.97
N ARG A 82 8.35 -1.81 -17.76
CA ARG A 82 8.50 -0.42 -17.31
C ARG A 82 7.69 0.49 -18.22
N ASP A 83 6.88 1.37 -17.63
CA ASP A 83 6.09 2.34 -18.38
C ASP A 83 6.56 3.77 -18.12
N ALA A 84 7.25 4.36 -19.09
CA ALA A 84 7.71 5.76 -19.01
C ALA A 84 6.55 6.76 -18.94
N GLU A 85 5.45 6.49 -19.63
CA GLU A 85 4.27 7.38 -19.61
C GLU A 85 3.63 7.47 -18.23
N TRP A 86 3.57 6.35 -17.52
CA TRP A 86 2.98 6.30 -16.18
C TRP A 86 3.85 7.06 -15.18
N VAL A 87 5.16 6.81 -15.21
CA VAL A 87 6.13 7.53 -14.38
C VAL A 87 6.03 9.03 -14.63
N GLN A 88 5.93 9.47 -15.89
CA GLN A 88 5.83 10.89 -16.22
C GLN A 88 4.51 11.52 -15.73
N LYS A 89 3.38 10.81 -15.88
CA LYS A 89 2.06 11.29 -15.42
C LYS A 89 2.00 11.40 -13.90
N GLU A 90 2.57 10.44 -13.18
CA GLU A 90 2.51 10.40 -11.71
C GLU A 90 3.69 11.11 -11.02
N ARG A 91 4.68 11.58 -11.80
CA ARG A 91 5.89 12.24 -11.31
C ARG A 91 5.61 13.32 -10.26
N ALA A 92 4.68 14.23 -10.55
CA ALA A 92 4.36 15.35 -9.66
C ALA A 92 3.82 14.88 -8.31
N TYR A 93 3.01 13.82 -8.30
CA TYR A 93 2.50 13.21 -7.08
C TYR A 93 3.62 12.55 -6.28
N HIS A 94 4.47 11.75 -6.93
CA HIS A 94 5.58 11.07 -6.26
C HIS A 94 6.59 12.05 -5.65
N GLU A 95 6.95 13.11 -6.39
CA GLU A 95 7.88 14.13 -5.90
C GLU A 95 7.31 14.85 -4.68
N ARG A 96 6.03 15.26 -4.75
CA ARG A 96 5.34 15.90 -3.62
C ARG A 96 5.27 14.98 -2.39
N ALA A 97 4.88 13.72 -2.57
CA ALA A 97 4.74 12.76 -1.49
C ALA A 97 6.10 12.45 -0.83
N VAL A 98 7.16 12.25 -1.61
CA VAL A 98 8.52 12.03 -1.08
C VAL A 98 9.03 13.26 -0.33
N GLN A 99 8.73 14.47 -0.80
CA GLN A 99 9.07 15.70 -0.07
C GLN A 99 8.37 15.78 1.28
N GLU A 100 7.08 15.41 1.36
CA GLU A 100 6.30 15.38 2.60
C GLU A 100 6.84 14.31 3.57
N LEU A 101 7.12 13.10 3.09
CA LEU A 101 7.75 12.03 3.89
C LEU A 101 9.11 12.46 4.43
N ASN A 102 9.95 13.07 3.59
CA ASN A 102 11.25 13.56 4.03
C ASN A 102 11.12 14.75 5.01
N GLY A 103 10.05 15.53 4.93
CA GLY A 103 9.68 16.51 5.95
C GLY A 103 9.44 15.86 7.32
N LEU A 104 8.68 14.78 7.37
CA LEU A 104 8.45 13.99 8.59
C LEU A 104 9.74 13.34 9.10
N VAL A 105 10.57 12.79 8.20
CA VAL A 105 11.89 12.24 8.57
C VAL A 105 12.79 13.30 9.22
N ARG A 106 12.79 14.55 8.74
CA ARG A 106 13.55 15.63 9.37
C ARG A 106 13.05 15.94 10.77
N LYS A 107 11.72 16.04 10.94
CA LYS A 107 11.09 16.27 12.26
C LYS A 107 11.46 15.14 13.22
N TYR A 108 11.31 13.89 12.78
CA TYR A 108 11.65 12.69 13.53
C TYR A 108 13.12 12.67 13.95
N ASN A 109 14.04 12.84 13.00
CA ASN A 109 15.48 12.81 13.26
C ASN A 109 15.95 13.95 14.17
N GLY A 110 15.21 15.05 14.24
CA GLY A 110 15.50 16.18 15.14
C GLY A 110 15.25 15.85 16.61
N ILE A 111 14.29 14.98 16.91
CA ILE A 111 13.94 14.58 18.29
C ILE A 111 14.39 13.15 18.64
N ALA A 112 14.76 12.34 17.66
CA ALA A 112 15.15 10.96 17.86
C ALA A 112 16.62 10.82 18.31
N PRO A 113 16.91 9.87 19.23
CA PRO A 113 18.27 9.51 19.59
C PRO A 113 19.03 8.96 18.38
N TYR A 114 20.35 9.14 18.36
CA TYR A 114 21.22 8.83 17.21
C TYR A 114 21.03 7.42 16.64
N ALA A 115 20.80 6.43 17.51
CA ALA A 115 20.65 5.02 17.14
C ALA A 115 19.41 4.73 16.28
N VAL A 116 18.35 5.54 16.36
CA VAL A 116 17.04 5.24 15.73
C VAL A 116 16.74 6.17 14.55
N ARG A 117 17.68 7.05 14.18
CA ARG A 117 17.48 7.99 13.06
C ARG A 117 17.22 7.26 11.75
N ARG A 118 16.31 7.80 10.94
CA ARG A 118 15.88 7.23 9.66
C ARG A 118 16.57 7.93 8.47
N SER A 119 16.81 7.17 7.41
CA SER A 119 17.31 7.70 6.13
C SER A 119 16.19 8.39 5.35
N TYR A 120 16.58 9.29 4.44
CA TYR A 120 15.64 9.92 3.52
C TYR A 120 15.12 8.93 2.46
N TYR A 121 13.87 9.12 2.07
CA TYR A 121 13.24 8.39 0.97
C TYR A 121 13.61 9.03 -0.36
N ILE A 122 13.88 8.17 -1.35
CA ILE A 122 14.23 8.56 -2.72
C ILE A 122 13.17 7.96 -3.64
N ARG A 123 12.61 8.79 -4.53
CA ARG A 123 11.55 8.39 -5.47
C ARG A 123 11.92 7.14 -6.26
N ASP A 124 13.11 7.11 -6.85
CA ASP A 124 13.50 6.06 -7.78
C ASP A 124 13.65 4.71 -7.07
N VAL A 125 14.12 4.70 -5.83
CA VAL A 125 14.20 3.49 -4.98
C VAL A 125 12.80 2.96 -4.64
N GLU A 126 11.85 3.85 -4.34
CA GLU A 126 10.47 3.45 -4.07
C GLU A 126 9.77 2.92 -5.33
N LEU A 127 10.06 3.47 -6.52
CA LEU A 127 9.57 2.92 -7.79
C LEU A 127 10.13 1.52 -8.06
N GLU A 128 11.43 1.30 -7.86
CA GLU A 128 12.04 -0.02 -7.99
C GLU A 128 11.45 -1.04 -7.01
N ARG A 129 11.15 -0.62 -5.77
CA ARG A 129 10.47 -1.43 -4.77
C ARG A 129 9.09 -1.87 -5.27
N VAL A 130 8.30 -0.93 -5.79
CA VAL A 130 6.95 -1.18 -6.32
C VAL A 130 6.99 -2.17 -7.49
N TYR A 131 7.96 -2.05 -8.40
CA TYR A 131 8.09 -3.00 -9.51
C TYR A 131 8.36 -4.44 -9.05
N LYS A 132 9.09 -4.62 -7.94
CA LYS A 132 9.37 -5.95 -7.38
C LYS A 132 8.18 -6.51 -6.61
N GLU A 133 7.57 -5.70 -5.75
CA GLU A 133 6.46 -6.10 -4.86
C GLU A 133 5.17 -6.40 -5.63
N CYS A 134 4.86 -5.60 -6.65
CA CYS A 134 3.63 -5.77 -7.42
C CYS A 134 3.70 -6.88 -8.47
N ALA A 135 4.89 -7.37 -8.82
CA ALA A 135 5.05 -8.35 -9.91
C ALA A 135 4.21 -9.61 -9.69
N GLU A 136 4.22 -10.14 -8.47
CA GLU A 136 3.45 -11.33 -8.09
C GLU A 136 1.93 -11.06 -8.13
N GLY A 137 1.50 -9.91 -7.59
CA GLY A 137 0.09 -9.53 -7.64
C GLY A 137 -0.45 -9.33 -9.05
N ILE A 138 0.38 -8.80 -9.97
CA ILE A 138 0.03 -8.63 -11.39
C ILE A 138 -0.12 -10.00 -12.08
N LEU A 139 0.76 -10.97 -11.80
CA LEU A 139 0.64 -12.33 -12.35
C LEU A 139 -0.69 -12.98 -11.99
N VAL A 140 -1.04 -12.95 -10.69
CA VAL A 140 -2.29 -13.52 -10.19
C VAL A 140 -3.48 -12.85 -10.88
N ALA A 141 -3.50 -11.52 -10.92
CA ALA A 141 -4.58 -10.76 -11.55
C ALA A 141 -4.71 -11.01 -13.07
N ILE A 142 -3.61 -11.28 -13.77
CA ILE A 142 -3.63 -11.64 -15.20
C ILE A 142 -4.16 -13.06 -15.39
N ARG A 143 -3.73 -14.00 -14.55
CA ARG A 143 -4.17 -15.40 -14.63
C ARG A 143 -5.67 -15.53 -14.40
N GLU A 144 -6.21 -14.83 -13.41
CA GLU A 144 -7.64 -14.76 -13.13
C GLU A 144 -8.44 -14.17 -14.31
N ARG A 145 -7.90 -13.14 -14.97
CA ARG A 145 -8.52 -12.56 -16.17
C ARG A 145 -8.44 -13.48 -17.38
N GLY A 146 -7.34 -14.21 -17.54
CA GLY A 146 -7.18 -15.21 -18.60
C GLY A 146 -8.20 -16.34 -18.48
N SER A 147 -8.44 -16.86 -17.26
CA SER A 147 -9.47 -17.89 -17.03
C SER A 147 -10.89 -17.36 -17.22
N ALA A 148 -11.17 -16.11 -16.87
CA ALA A 148 -12.51 -15.53 -17.03
C ALA A 148 -12.90 -15.31 -18.51
N VAL A 149 -11.94 -15.14 -19.42
CA VAL A 149 -12.22 -15.02 -20.86
C VAL A 149 -12.62 -16.37 -21.47
N ASP A 150 -12.05 -17.48 -21.00
CA ASP A 150 -12.37 -18.83 -21.48
C ASP A 150 -13.84 -19.22 -21.17
N GLU A 151 -14.34 -18.82 -19.99
CA GLU A 151 -15.75 -19.03 -19.60
C GLU A 151 -16.76 -18.14 -20.36
N GLY A 152 -16.30 -17.05 -21.01
CA GLY A 152 -17.15 -16.09 -21.72
C GLY A 152 -17.34 -16.35 -23.23
N VAL A 153 -16.62 -17.32 -23.82
CA VAL A 153 -16.63 -17.61 -25.27
C VAL A 153 -17.59 -18.78 -25.63
N GLY A 154 -18.57 -19.07 -24.79
CA GLY A 154 -19.71 -19.93 -25.10
C GLY A 154 -20.81 -19.18 -25.87
N VAL A 155 -20.69 -19.09 -27.20
CA VAL A 155 -21.74 -18.57 -28.10
C VAL A 155 -22.94 -19.54 -28.12
N GLY A 156 -24.09 -19.11 -27.59
CA GLY A 156 -25.38 -19.77 -27.74
C GLY A 156 -26.41 -18.83 -28.37
N ILE A 157 -26.60 -18.94 -29.69
CA ILE A 157 -27.72 -18.34 -30.43
C ILE A 157 -29.00 -19.15 -30.08
N GLY A 158 -30.01 -18.50 -29.51
CA GLY A 158 -31.31 -19.12 -29.23
C GLY A 158 -32.39 -18.06 -28.95
N ARG A 159 -33.41 -18.04 -29.80
CA ARG A 159 -34.55 -17.11 -29.81
C ARG A 159 -35.80 -17.81 -29.23
N ASP A 160 -36.65 -16.99 -28.59
CA ASP A 160 -38.06 -17.20 -28.17
C ASP A 160 -38.35 -18.04 -26.90
N GLY A 161 -39.14 -17.47 -25.96
CA GLY A 161 -39.95 -18.24 -25.00
C GLY A 161 -40.19 -17.66 -23.60
N GLY A 162 -41.24 -16.84 -23.43
CA GLY A 162 -42.25 -16.89 -22.35
C GLY A 162 -41.87 -17.09 -20.86
N GLY A 163 -41.96 -15.99 -20.09
CA GLY A 163 -42.86 -15.83 -18.93
C GLY A 163 -42.90 -16.80 -17.73
N ASN A 164 -42.59 -16.22 -16.57
CA ASN A 164 -43.17 -16.43 -15.22
C ASN A 164 -42.54 -17.46 -14.26
N GLY A 165 -42.13 -16.97 -13.07
CA GLY A 165 -41.97 -17.79 -11.86
C GLY A 165 -40.91 -17.33 -10.84
N GLY A 166 -41.33 -16.50 -9.87
CA GLY A 166 -41.03 -16.62 -8.44
C GLY A 166 -39.58 -16.72 -7.89
N GLY A 167 -39.20 -15.68 -7.15
CA GLY A 167 -38.71 -15.79 -5.75
C GLY A 167 -37.35 -16.44 -5.46
N GLY A 168 -36.38 -15.63 -5.01
CA GLY A 168 -35.17 -16.15 -4.39
C GLY A 168 -34.13 -15.08 -4.06
N VAL A 169 -34.30 -14.40 -2.93
CA VAL A 169 -33.25 -13.59 -2.30
C VAL A 169 -32.05 -14.49 -1.99
N ARG A 170 -30.90 -14.22 -2.60
CA ARG A 170 -29.60 -14.71 -2.13
C ARG A 170 -28.54 -13.63 -2.30
N ASP A 171 -28.28 -12.97 -1.19
CA ASP A 171 -27.12 -12.15 -0.92
C ASP A 171 -25.86 -13.03 -1.04
N GLY A 172 -24.92 -12.60 -1.88
CA GLY A 172 -23.77 -13.38 -2.33
C GLY A 172 -22.53 -12.51 -2.46
N SER A 173 -22.23 -11.75 -1.40
CA SER A 173 -20.97 -11.04 -1.21
C SER A 173 -19.79 -12.02 -1.26
N ALA A 174 -19.12 -12.09 -2.41
CA ALA A 174 -17.84 -12.77 -2.57
C ALA A 174 -16.76 -11.96 -1.84
N ARG A 175 -16.57 -12.29 -0.56
CA ARG A 175 -15.41 -11.91 0.24
C ARG A 175 -14.23 -12.76 -0.19
N CYS A 176 -13.29 -12.16 -0.92
CA CYS A 176 -11.95 -12.73 -1.05
C CYS A 176 -11.20 -12.51 0.27
N ALA A 177 -10.83 -13.63 0.90
CA ALA A 177 -10.04 -13.69 2.12
C ALA A 177 -8.62 -13.18 1.87
N ALA A 178 -8.30 -12.00 2.38
CA ALA A 178 -6.93 -11.62 2.70
C ALA A 178 -6.64 -12.03 4.15
N GLY A 179 -5.50 -12.66 4.35
CA GLY A 179 -5.07 -13.28 5.59
C GLY A 179 -5.16 -12.38 6.80
N THR A 180 -5.53 -13.02 7.91
CA THR A 180 -5.48 -12.53 9.27
C THR A 180 -4.15 -11.84 9.57
N ASN A 181 -4.19 -10.56 9.93
CA ASN A 181 -3.18 -9.97 10.78
C ASN A 181 -3.85 -9.15 11.88
N ALA A 182 -3.29 -9.27 13.08
CA ALA A 182 -3.86 -8.93 14.36
C ALA A 182 -4.46 -7.52 14.45
N GLN A 183 -5.60 -7.43 15.13
CA GLN A 183 -6.18 -6.20 15.63
C GLN A 183 -5.18 -5.46 16.53
N LEU A 184 -4.65 -4.36 16.00
CA LEU A 184 -4.33 -3.18 16.78
C LEU A 184 -5.00 -2.00 16.08
N SER A 185 -6.18 -1.66 16.56
CA SER A 185 -6.82 -0.39 16.25
C SER A 185 -6.05 0.73 16.96
N PRO A 186 -5.74 1.84 16.27
CA PRO A 186 -5.78 3.12 16.93
C PRO A 186 -6.91 3.94 16.30
N THR A 187 -7.95 4.18 17.09
CA THR A 187 -8.80 5.36 16.91
C THR A 187 -7.91 6.58 17.08
N GLY A 188 -7.42 7.12 15.97
CA GLY A 188 -6.61 8.33 15.94
C GLY A 188 -7.11 9.21 14.81
N ASN A 189 -7.28 10.49 15.09
CA ASN A 189 -7.64 11.53 14.11
C ASN A 189 -6.89 11.28 12.81
N GLY A 190 -7.62 11.07 11.70
CA GLY A 190 -7.00 10.71 10.44
C GLY A 190 -5.96 11.74 10.03
N ASP A 191 -4.69 11.31 9.95
CA ASP A 191 -3.57 12.19 9.62
C ASP A 191 -3.92 13.03 8.38
N PRO A 192 -3.90 14.37 8.46
CA PRO A 192 -4.36 15.23 7.37
C PRO A 192 -3.55 15.00 6.09
N LEU A 193 -2.29 14.57 6.22
CA LEU A 193 -1.45 14.17 5.10
C LEU A 193 -1.93 12.88 4.44
N VAL A 194 -2.22 11.82 5.22
CA VAL A 194 -2.73 10.56 4.69
C VAL A 194 -4.10 10.78 4.02
N ALA A 195 -4.96 11.58 4.64
CA ALA A 195 -6.25 11.98 4.07
C ALA A 195 -6.09 12.77 2.76
N SER A 196 -5.14 13.72 2.73
CA SER A 196 -4.80 14.52 1.54
C SER A 196 -4.25 13.64 0.41
N LEU A 197 -3.31 12.74 0.69
CA LEU A 197 -2.74 11.82 -0.29
C LEU A 197 -3.82 10.90 -0.87
N ARG A 198 -4.71 10.35 -0.02
CA ARG A 198 -5.86 9.55 -0.46
C ARG A 198 -6.89 10.36 -1.25
N ALA A 199 -7.09 11.64 -0.92
CA ALA A 199 -7.98 12.52 -1.67
C ALA A 199 -7.42 12.88 -3.04
N ILE A 200 -6.12 13.22 -3.13
CA ILE A 200 -5.40 13.46 -4.39
C ILE A 200 -5.45 12.20 -5.25
N PHE A 201 -5.20 11.03 -4.65
CA PHE A 201 -5.30 9.76 -5.36
C PHE A 201 -6.71 9.49 -5.90
N ARG A 202 -7.75 9.65 -5.08
CA ARG A 202 -9.15 9.51 -5.55
C ARG A 202 -9.49 10.50 -6.66
N ARG A 203 -8.99 11.73 -6.60
CA ARG A 203 -9.21 12.74 -7.63
C ARG A 203 -8.52 12.38 -8.96
N LEU A 204 -7.34 11.75 -8.90
CA LEU A 204 -6.56 11.39 -10.08
C LEU A 204 -6.96 10.02 -10.67
N PHE A 205 -7.41 9.08 -9.83
CA PHE A 205 -7.58 7.66 -10.21
C PHE A 205 -8.92 7.04 -9.82
N GLY A 206 -9.81 7.81 -9.18
CA GLY A 206 -11.16 7.37 -8.87
C GLY A 206 -11.96 7.01 -10.13
N PRO A 207 -12.96 6.14 -10.03
CA PRO A 207 -13.86 5.87 -11.13
C PRO A 207 -14.51 7.19 -11.58
N ARG A 208 -14.37 7.52 -12.87
CA ARG A 208 -15.17 8.58 -13.49
C ARG A 208 -16.59 8.03 -13.61
N VAL A 209 -17.48 8.50 -12.75
CA VAL A 209 -18.94 8.35 -12.93
C VAL A 209 -19.35 9.29 -14.06
#